data_AF-A0A6I1H6T2-F1
#
_entry.id   AF-A0A6I1H6T2-F1
#
_cell.length_a   1.000
_cell.length_b   1.000
_cell.length_c   1.000
_cell.angle_alpha   90.00
_cell.angle_beta   90.00
_cell.angle_gamma   90.00
#
_symmetry.space_group_name_H-M   'P 1'
#
loop_
_entity.id
_entity.type
_entity.pdbx_description
1 polymer ?
#
loop_
_entity_poly.entity_id
_entity_poly.type
_entity_poly.pdbx_seq_one_letter_code
_entity_poly.pdbx_strand_id
1 'polypeptide(L)'
;MTTARLFAATLGLALHLGAHAAEFTVSSIDIAPGQPLAPAQVFQGFGCTGGNLAPQLSWHGAPAGTKSYAVTLYDPDAPTGSGWWHWSVFNLPAGTTSLPGGATAGTLPAGAMQGRNDFGDSAYGGACPPPGDKAHRYQITVWALGVDKLPLDQQASGAMLGYMLNANALGKAQLTGLYGR
;
A
#
# COMPACT_ATOMS: atom_id res chain seq x y z
N MET A 1 51.19 38.66 -44.76
CA MET A 1 50.74 38.95 -43.37
C MET A 1 49.24 38.73 -43.32
N THR A 2 48.86 37.65 -42.65
CA THR A 2 47.56 36.95 -42.71
C THR A 2 46.68 37.41 -41.55
N THR A 3 45.48 37.92 -41.80
CA THR A 3 44.53 38.28 -40.73
C THR A 3 43.44 37.21 -40.63
N ALA A 4 43.51 36.41 -39.57
CA ALA A 4 42.56 35.36 -39.24
C ALA A 4 41.23 35.97 -38.74
N ARG A 5 40.10 35.44 -39.22
CA ARG A 5 38.76 35.77 -38.71
C ARG A 5 38.36 34.74 -37.66
N LEU A 6 38.11 35.19 -36.43
CA LEU A 6 37.58 34.38 -35.34
C LEU A 6 36.11 34.01 -35.62
N PHE A 7 35.80 32.72 -35.55
CA PHE A 7 34.43 32.22 -35.42
C PHE A 7 34.07 32.18 -33.92
N ALA A 8 33.05 32.93 -33.52
CA ALA A 8 32.47 32.82 -32.18
C ALA A 8 31.44 31.68 -32.17
N ALA A 9 31.75 30.59 -31.47
CA ALA A 9 30.80 29.52 -31.22
C ALA A 9 30.00 29.84 -29.95
N THR A 10 28.71 30.15 -30.11
CA THR A 10 27.77 30.31 -29.00
C THR A 10 27.39 28.93 -28.46
N LEU A 11 27.88 28.60 -27.27
CA LEU A 11 27.48 27.40 -26.52
C LEU A 11 26.13 27.67 -25.84
N GLY A 12 25.05 27.07 -26.36
CA GLY A 12 23.72 27.15 -25.75
C GLY A 12 23.64 26.26 -24.51
N LEU A 13 23.48 26.85 -23.33
CA LEU A 13 23.25 26.14 -22.08
C LEU A 13 21.77 25.72 -22.01
N ALA A 14 21.47 24.47 -22.34
CA ALA A 14 20.12 23.92 -22.18
C ALA A 14 19.85 23.63 -20.69
N LEU A 15 19.08 24.49 -20.03
CA LEU A 15 18.54 24.23 -18.69
C LEU A 15 17.58 23.04 -18.76
N HIS A 16 18.04 21.89 -18.27
CA HIS A 16 17.18 20.72 -18.09
C HIS A 16 16.36 20.93 -16.82
N LEU A 17 15.13 21.42 -16.98
CA LEU A 17 14.11 21.34 -15.93
C LEU A 17 13.73 19.87 -15.78
N GLY A 18 14.47 19.15 -14.94
CA GLY A 18 14.09 17.81 -14.53
C GLY A 18 12.71 17.86 -13.89
N ALA A 19 11.71 17.28 -14.54
CA ALA A 19 10.43 17.03 -13.92
C ALA A 19 10.67 16.05 -12.76
N HIS A 20 10.73 16.56 -11.53
CA HIS A 20 10.68 15.71 -10.35
C HIS A 20 9.31 15.04 -10.33
N ALA A 21 9.27 13.73 -10.61
CA ALA A 21 8.08 12.94 -10.34
C ALA A 21 7.77 13.07 -8.84
N ALA A 22 6.53 13.42 -8.51
CA ALA A 22 6.09 13.47 -7.11
C ALA A 22 6.33 12.10 -6.46
N GLU A 23 6.79 12.10 -5.22
CA GLU A 23 6.96 10.88 -4.45
C GLU A 23 5.60 10.18 -4.26
N PHE A 24 5.56 8.86 -4.46
CA PHE A 24 4.36 8.08 -4.21
C PHE A 24 4.22 7.85 -2.71
N THR A 25 3.16 8.38 -2.11
CA THR A 25 2.96 8.33 -0.65
C THR A 25 1.57 7.82 -0.29
N VAL A 26 1.44 7.33 0.94
CA VAL A 26 0.17 6.94 1.57
C VAL A 26 0.09 7.53 2.97
N SER A 27 -1.08 8.00 3.36
CA SER A 27 -1.40 8.50 4.68
C SER A 27 -2.76 7.97 5.16
N SER A 28 -3.02 8.15 6.44
CA SER A 28 -4.27 7.79 7.10
C SER A 28 -4.60 8.85 8.15
N ILE A 29 -5.89 9.14 8.33
CA ILE A 29 -6.35 9.91 9.49
C ILE A 29 -6.51 9.04 10.75
N ASP A 30 -6.55 7.71 10.59
CA ASP A 30 -6.73 6.74 11.67
C ASP A 30 -5.39 6.20 12.19
N ILE A 31 -4.33 6.25 11.37
CA ILE A 31 -2.99 5.71 11.69
C ILE A 31 -1.91 6.75 11.46
N ALA A 32 -1.19 7.09 12.52
CA ALA A 32 0.03 7.88 12.42
C ALA A 32 1.28 6.97 12.27
N PRO A 33 2.27 7.32 11.42
CA PRO A 33 3.46 6.52 11.20
C PRO A 33 4.24 6.24 12.50
N GLY A 34 4.54 4.95 12.74
CA GLY A 34 5.29 4.48 13.91
C GLY A 34 4.55 4.62 15.25
N GLN A 35 3.27 5.02 15.24
CA GLN A 35 2.47 5.18 16.44
C GLN A 35 1.61 3.94 16.72
N PRO A 36 1.16 3.75 17.98
CA PRO A 36 0.20 2.70 18.32
C PRO A 36 -1.08 2.80 17.49
N LEU A 37 -1.58 1.66 17.00
CA LEU A 37 -2.90 1.56 16.38
C LEU A 37 -3.99 1.88 17.39
N ALA A 38 -5.01 2.62 16.95
CA ALA A 38 -6.19 2.86 17.77
C ALA A 38 -7.00 1.56 17.98
N PRO A 39 -7.79 1.45 19.07
CA PRO A 39 -8.63 0.28 19.32
C PRO A 39 -9.57 -0.09 18.16
N ALA A 40 -9.95 0.88 17.31
CA ALA A 40 -10.76 0.64 16.12
C ALA A 40 -10.09 -0.36 15.15
N GLN A 41 -8.76 -0.32 14.99
CA GLN A 41 -8.00 -1.19 14.08
C GLN A 41 -7.56 -2.51 14.72
N VAL A 42 -7.82 -2.71 16.01
CA VAL A 42 -7.52 -3.96 16.72
C VAL A 42 -8.58 -5.01 16.39
N PHE A 43 -8.18 -6.29 16.30
CA PHE A 43 -9.08 -7.38 15.96
C PHE A 43 -10.16 -7.61 17.03
N GLN A 44 -11.29 -8.19 16.63
CA GLN A 44 -12.39 -8.58 17.51
C GLN A 44 -12.52 -10.11 17.53
N GLY A 45 -11.54 -10.76 18.16
CA GLY A 45 -11.38 -12.21 18.17
C GLY A 45 -10.02 -12.61 18.74
N PHE A 46 -9.81 -13.90 18.97
CA PHE A 46 -8.54 -14.45 19.50
C PHE A 46 -8.05 -13.75 20.80
N GLY A 47 -9.01 -13.36 21.64
CA GLY A 47 -8.78 -12.64 22.88
C GLY A 47 -8.52 -11.13 22.73
N CYS A 48 -8.59 -10.58 21.53
CA CYS A 48 -8.63 -9.13 21.28
C CYS A 48 -10.09 -8.63 21.20
N THR A 49 -10.32 -7.39 21.62
CA THR A 49 -11.65 -6.77 21.78
C THR A 49 -11.75 -5.41 21.07
N GLY A 50 -10.99 -5.23 20.00
CA GLY A 50 -11.02 -4.03 19.19
C GLY A 50 -12.26 -3.89 18.32
N GLY A 51 -12.29 -2.84 17.49
CA GLY A 51 -13.39 -2.58 16.57
C GLY A 51 -13.34 -3.38 15.26
N ASN A 52 -12.18 -3.98 14.93
CA ASN A 52 -11.91 -4.67 13.68
C ASN A 52 -12.28 -3.87 12.41
N LEU A 53 -11.99 -2.57 12.41
CA LEU A 53 -12.29 -1.67 11.31
C LEU A 53 -11.04 -1.38 10.49
N ALA A 54 -11.13 -1.57 9.17
CA ALA A 54 -10.08 -1.15 8.25
C ALA A 54 -9.79 0.35 8.43
N PRO A 55 -8.53 0.80 8.41
CA PRO A 55 -8.21 2.21 8.50
C PRO A 55 -8.60 2.96 7.22
N GLN A 56 -8.95 4.23 7.36
CA GLN A 56 -9.01 5.16 6.24
C GLN A 56 -7.62 5.26 5.60
N LEU A 57 -7.56 5.30 4.27
CA LEU A 57 -6.32 5.47 3.54
C LEU A 57 -6.50 6.52 2.45
N SER A 58 -5.46 7.32 2.21
CA SER A 58 -5.34 8.19 1.04
C SER A 58 -3.93 8.13 0.49
N TRP A 59 -3.78 8.16 -0.83
CA TRP A 59 -2.49 8.13 -1.49
C TRP A 59 -2.44 9.10 -2.67
N HIS A 60 -1.24 9.59 -2.97
CA HIS A 60 -0.98 10.55 -4.05
C HIS A 60 0.41 10.32 -4.64
N GLY A 61 0.65 10.89 -5.84
CA GLY A 61 1.95 10.78 -6.50
C GLY A 61 2.22 9.41 -7.13
N ALA A 62 1.17 8.68 -7.54
CA ALA A 62 1.36 7.39 -8.21
C ALA A 62 2.19 7.54 -9.50
N PRO A 63 3.10 6.59 -9.80
CA PRO A 63 3.91 6.64 -11.02
C PRO A 63 3.07 6.72 -12.30
N ALA A 64 3.62 7.39 -13.32
CA ALA A 64 3.01 7.41 -14.64
C ALA A 64 2.80 5.99 -15.18
N GLY A 65 1.67 5.76 -15.85
CA GLY A 65 1.30 4.43 -16.36
C GLY A 65 0.58 3.54 -15.36
N THR A 66 0.27 4.03 -14.16
CA THR A 66 -0.58 3.31 -13.20
C THR A 66 -1.97 3.08 -13.79
N LYS A 67 -2.39 1.81 -13.79
CA LYS A 67 -3.66 1.32 -14.35
C LYS A 67 -4.61 0.76 -13.30
N SER A 68 -4.05 0.24 -12.21
CA SER A 68 -4.82 -0.16 -11.04
C SER A 68 -3.99 -0.01 -9.76
N TYR A 69 -4.66 -0.09 -8.62
CA TYR A 69 -4.02 -0.17 -7.31
C TYR A 69 -4.34 -1.48 -6.60
N ALA A 70 -3.49 -1.80 -5.64
CA ALA A 70 -3.78 -2.75 -4.58
C ALA A 70 -3.39 -2.18 -3.22
N VAL A 71 -4.03 -2.65 -2.16
CA VAL A 71 -3.70 -2.38 -0.77
C VAL A 71 -3.44 -3.70 -0.07
N THR A 72 -2.36 -3.77 0.71
CA THR A 72 -2.10 -4.92 1.57
C THR A 72 -1.77 -4.47 2.98
N LEU A 73 -2.20 -5.23 3.98
CA LEU A 73 -1.73 -5.10 5.37
C LEU A 73 -1.02 -6.39 5.77
N TYR A 74 0.26 -6.25 6.15
CA TYR A 74 1.10 -7.37 6.55
C TYR A 74 1.80 -7.09 7.89
N ASP A 75 1.80 -8.09 8.76
CA ASP A 75 2.57 -8.13 10.00
C ASP A 75 3.78 -9.06 9.83
N PRO A 76 5.01 -8.52 9.66
CA PRO A 76 6.21 -9.34 9.55
C PRO A 76 6.69 -9.90 10.89
N ASP A 77 6.15 -9.42 12.01
CA ASP A 77 6.61 -9.78 13.36
C ASP A 77 5.79 -10.96 13.94
N ALA A 78 4.66 -11.33 13.32
CA ALA A 78 3.88 -12.50 13.70
C ALA A 78 4.72 -13.81 13.67
N PRO A 79 4.72 -14.61 14.76
CA PRO A 79 5.63 -15.74 14.94
C PRO A 79 5.14 -17.02 14.23
N THR A 80 4.93 -16.96 12.91
CA THR A 80 4.39 -18.06 12.08
C THR A 80 5.42 -18.67 11.13
N GLY A 81 6.58 -18.03 10.97
CA GLY A 81 7.55 -18.32 9.91
C GLY A 81 7.25 -17.62 8.57
N SER A 82 6.07 -17.02 8.42
CA SER A 82 5.65 -16.30 7.21
C SER A 82 5.04 -14.92 7.48
N GLY A 83 5.08 -14.44 8.72
CA GLY A 83 4.32 -13.27 9.16
C GLY A 83 2.81 -13.51 9.10
N TRP A 84 2.03 -12.44 8.96
CA TRP A 84 0.56 -12.51 8.91
C TRP A 84 -0.03 -11.50 7.92
N TRP A 85 -0.82 -11.98 6.96
CA TRP A 85 -1.60 -11.15 6.06
C TRP A 85 -2.94 -10.81 6.71
N HIS A 86 -3.12 -9.53 7.02
CA HIS A 86 -4.30 -9.00 7.70
C HIS A 86 -5.37 -8.50 6.74
N TRP A 87 -4.95 -7.98 5.59
CA TRP A 87 -5.87 -7.45 4.60
C TRP A 87 -5.25 -7.43 3.22
N SER A 88 -6.06 -7.69 2.20
CA SER A 88 -5.68 -7.49 0.81
C SER A 88 -6.87 -6.98 0.00
N VAL A 89 -6.63 -5.94 -0.78
CA VAL A 89 -7.57 -5.38 -1.75
C VAL A 89 -6.83 -5.20 -3.06
N PHE A 90 -7.40 -5.61 -4.17
CA PHE A 90 -6.76 -5.48 -5.48
C PHE A 90 -7.78 -5.16 -6.56
N ASN A 91 -7.28 -4.82 -7.76
CA ASN A 91 -8.08 -4.36 -8.90
C ASN A 91 -8.85 -3.06 -8.61
N LEU A 92 -8.31 -2.20 -7.73
CA LEU A 92 -8.84 -0.85 -7.54
C LEU A 92 -8.59 -0.04 -8.82
N PRO A 93 -9.60 0.61 -9.42
CA PRO A 93 -9.42 1.41 -10.62
C PRO A 93 -8.35 2.49 -10.45
N ALA A 94 -7.62 2.85 -11.51
CA ALA A 94 -6.57 3.89 -11.49
C ALA A 94 -7.00 5.28 -10.99
N GLY A 95 -8.31 5.60 -11.00
CA GLY A 95 -8.84 6.84 -10.42
C GLY A 95 -9.00 6.79 -8.89
N THR A 96 -8.84 5.62 -8.27
CA THR A 96 -8.99 5.45 -6.82
C THR A 96 -7.75 5.99 -6.11
N THR A 97 -7.94 6.98 -5.23
CA THR A 97 -6.86 7.61 -4.44
C THR A 97 -7.12 7.58 -2.94
N SER A 98 -8.17 6.88 -2.52
CA SER A 98 -8.52 6.70 -1.11
C SER A 98 -9.42 5.50 -0.90
N LEU A 99 -9.38 4.95 0.32
CA LEU A 99 -10.40 4.05 0.86
C LEU A 99 -10.97 4.65 2.16
N PRO A 100 -12.29 4.59 2.38
CA PRO A 100 -12.89 5.07 3.62
C PRO A 100 -12.48 4.18 4.81
N GLY A 101 -12.50 4.75 6.01
CA GLY A 101 -12.40 3.95 7.24
C GLY A 101 -13.58 2.97 7.33
N GLY A 102 -13.31 1.76 7.83
CA GLY A 102 -14.29 0.67 7.87
C GLY A 102 -14.62 0.09 6.50
N ALA A 103 -13.75 0.24 5.49
CA ALA A 103 -13.99 -0.32 4.16
C ALA A 103 -14.28 -1.83 4.21
N THR A 104 -15.37 -2.23 3.55
CA THR A 104 -15.79 -3.62 3.31
C THR A 104 -15.99 -3.87 1.82
N ALA A 105 -16.22 -5.12 1.42
CA ALA A 105 -16.53 -5.47 0.03
C ALA A 105 -17.67 -4.61 -0.57
N GLY A 106 -18.68 -4.22 0.23
CA GLY A 106 -19.82 -3.42 -0.23
C GLY A 106 -19.51 -1.92 -0.42
N THR A 107 -18.40 -1.43 0.12
CA THR A 107 -18.00 -0.01 0.02
C THR A 107 -16.81 0.21 -0.91
N LEU A 108 -16.20 -0.86 -1.42
CA LEU A 108 -15.08 -0.75 -2.35
C LEU A 108 -15.56 -0.29 -3.74
N PRO A 109 -14.71 0.41 -4.50
CA PRO A 109 -15.00 0.77 -5.89
C PRO A 109 -15.35 -0.46 -6.74
N ALA A 110 -16.22 -0.26 -7.73
CA ALA A 110 -16.60 -1.34 -8.64
C ALA A 110 -15.37 -1.97 -9.32
N GLY A 111 -15.32 -3.30 -9.31
CA GLY A 111 -14.22 -4.09 -9.89
C GLY A 111 -13.10 -4.43 -8.90
N ALA A 112 -13.04 -3.77 -7.74
CA ALA A 112 -12.13 -4.15 -6.67
C ALA A 112 -12.56 -5.44 -5.97
N MET A 113 -11.59 -6.19 -5.46
CA MET A 113 -11.81 -7.45 -4.76
C MET A 113 -10.97 -7.51 -3.48
N GLN A 114 -11.45 -8.25 -2.49
CA GLN A 114 -10.66 -8.60 -1.31
C GLN A 114 -10.14 -10.03 -1.44
N GLY A 115 -8.85 -10.23 -1.21
CA GLY A 115 -8.25 -11.57 -1.14
C GLY A 115 -8.39 -12.19 0.25
N ARG A 116 -8.06 -13.46 0.37
CA ARG A 116 -8.15 -14.21 1.63
C ARG A 116 -6.99 -13.83 2.55
N ASN A 117 -7.32 -13.40 3.76
CA ASN A 117 -6.37 -13.10 4.83
C ASN A 117 -6.00 -14.38 5.61
N ASP A 118 -5.01 -14.29 6.51
CA ASP A 118 -4.53 -15.46 7.27
C ASP A 118 -5.47 -15.85 8.44
N PHE A 119 -6.49 -15.04 8.73
CA PHE A 119 -7.60 -15.45 9.59
C PHE A 119 -8.57 -16.41 8.88
N GLY A 120 -8.49 -16.49 7.55
CA GLY A 120 -9.30 -17.36 6.71
C GLY A 120 -10.43 -16.67 5.96
N ASP A 121 -10.57 -15.35 6.09
CA ASP A 121 -11.65 -14.54 5.53
C ASP A 121 -11.18 -13.60 4.41
N SER A 122 -12.08 -13.22 3.51
CA SER A 122 -11.82 -12.20 2.47
C SER A 122 -12.25 -10.81 2.95
N ALA A 123 -11.67 -10.37 4.07
CA ALA A 123 -11.98 -9.11 4.74
C ALA A 123 -10.75 -8.56 5.50
N TYR A 124 -10.88 -7.37 6.07
CA TYR A 124 -9.91 -6.85 7.04
C TYR A 124 -9.96 -7.66 8.35
N GLY A 125 -8.79 -8.07 8.84
CA GLY A 125 -8.60 -8.57 10.19
C GLY A 125 -7.58 -7.71 10.93
N GLY A 126 -7.97 -7.10 12.04
CA GLY A 126 -7.15 -6.17 12.81
C GLY A 126 -5.95 -6.78 13.53
N ALA A 127 -5.22 -5.93 14.25
CA ALA A 127 -4.07 -6.34 15.06
C ALA A 127 -4.49 -7.26 16.22
N CYS A 128 -3.76 -8.35 16.45
CA CYS A 128 -3.92 -9.20 17.63
C CYS A 128 -2.65 -9.99 17.97
N PRO A 129 -1.54 -9.32 18.34
CA PRO A 129 -0.28 -9.99 18.65
C PRO A 129 -0.39 -10.83 19.94
N PRO A 130 0.55 -11.75 20.21
CA PRO A 130 0.58 -12.49 21.48
C PRO A 130 0.71 -11.55 22.69
N PRO A 131 0.06 -11.85 23.84
CA PRO A 131 0.24 -11.08 25.06
C PRO A 131 1.69 -11.10 25.56
N GLY A 132 2.22 -9.93 25.91
CA GLY A 132 3.57 -9.75 26.44
C GLY A 132 4.68 -9.74 25.40
N ASP A 133 4.36 -9.87 24.11
CA ASP A 133 5.35 -9.72 23.04
C ASP A 133 5.72 -8.24 22.81
N LYS A 134 6.81 -8.01 22.08
CA LYS A 134 7.15 -6.66 21.59
C LYS A 134 6.00 -6.13 20.71
N ALA A 135 5.92 -4.82 20.54
CA ALA A 135 4.98 -4.26 19.58
C ALA A 135 5.30 -4.76 18.16
N HIS A 136 4.30 -5.32 17.48
CA HIS A 136 4.37 -5.74 16.08
C HIS A 136 4.18 -4.55 15.16
N ARG A 137 4.72 -4.64 13.94
CA ARG A 137 4.54 -3.66 12.87
C ARG A 137 3.40 -4.09 11.97
N TYR A 138 2.49 -3.17 11.69
CA TYR A 138 1.37 -3.37 10.77
C TYR A 138 1.62 -2.54 9.52
N GLN A 139 2.18 -3.19 8.50
CA GLN A 139 2.64 -2.54 7.27
C GLN A 139 1.52 -2.46 6.25
N ILE A 140 0.96 -1.27 6.08
CA ILE A 140 -0.04 -0.98 5.05
C ILE A 140 0.71 -0.48 3.82
N THR A 141 0.62 -1.22 2.73
CA THR A 141 1.28 -0.87 1.47
C THR A 141 0.22 -0.62 0.40
N VAL A 142 0.30 0.53 -0.27
CA VAL A 142 -0.42 0.79 -1.53
C VAL A 142 0.52 0.53 -2.69
N TRP A 143 0.04 -0.25 -3.65
CA TRP A 143 0.78 -0.69 -4.82
C TRP A 143 0.18 -0.04 -6.05
N ALA A 144 0.99 0.65 -6.84
CA ALA A 144 0.60 1.18 -8.14
C ALA A 144 1.01 0.16 -9.23
N LEU A 145 0.07 -0.34 -10.01
CA LEU A 145 0.28 -1.45 -10.95
C LEU A 145 0.17 -1.00 -12.41
N GLY A 146 1.01 -1.56 -13.28
CA GLY A 146 1.00 -1.30 -14.72
C GLY A 146 -0.06 -2.06 -15.52
N VAL A 147 -0.89 -2.86 -14.85
CA VAL A 147 -1.97 -3.66 -15.42
C VAL A 147 -3.32 -3.24 -14.85
N ASP A 148 -4.38 -3.33 -15.65
CA ASP A 148 -5.73 -2.93 -15.23
C ASP A 148 -6.34 -3.91 -14.22
N LYS A 149 -6.04 -5.22 -14.38
CA LYS A 149 -6.55 -6.28 -13.52
C LYS A 149 -5.54 -7.40 -13.33
N LEU A 150 -5.44 -7.87 -12.09
CA LEU A 150 -4.83 -9.15 -11.74
C LEU A 150 -5.86 -10.27 -11.95
N PRO A 151 -5.48 -11.40 -12.58
CA PRO A 151 -6.34 -12.57 -12.77
C PRO A 151 -6.45 -13.40 -11.47
N LEU A 152 -6.99 -12.80 -10.43
CA LEU A 152 -7.18 -13.38 -9.10
C LEU A 152 -8.65 -13.26 -8.68
N ASP A 153 -9.07 -14.13 -7.77
CA ASP A 153 -10.38 -14.09 -7.13
C ASP A 153 -10.26 -13.87 -5.61
N GLN A 154 -11.39 -13.94 -4.90
CA GLN A 154 -11.44 -13.69 -3.46
C GLN A 154 -10.69 -14.74 -2.62
N GLN A 155 -10.36 -15.90 -3.19
CA GLN A 155 -9.62 -16.97 -2.51
C GLN A 155 -8.10 -16.82 -2.65
N ALA A 156 -7.62 -15.83 -3.44
CA ALA A 156 -6.20 -15.56 -3.56
C ALA A 156 -5.59 -15.27 -2.19
N SER A 157 -4.56 -16.06 -1.84
CA SER A 157 -3.80 -15.85 -0.61
C SER A 157 -2.94 -14.60 -0.70
N GLY A 158 -2.53 -14.06 0.47
CA GLY A 158 -1.59 -12.96 0.53
C GLY A 158 -0.29 -13.24 -0.24
N ALA A 159 0.22 -14.48 -0.19
CA ALA A 159 1.41 -14.87 -0.94
C ALA A 159 1.21 -14.87 -2.48
N MET A 160 0.07 -15.40 -2.96
CA MET A 160 -0.25 -15.41 -4.39
C MET A 160 -0.46 -13.99 -4.92
N LEU A 161 -1.16 -13.16 -4.16
CA LEU A 161 -1.29 -11.74 -4.47
C LEU A 161 0.10 -11.07 -4.47
N GLY A 162 0.92 -11.29 -3.44
CA GLY A 162 2.27 -10.76 -3.33
C GLY A 162 3.16 -11.10 -4.54
N TYR A 163 3.07 -12.33 -5.06
CA TYR A 163 3.73 -12.71 -6.31
C TYR A 163 3.29 -11.83 -7.48
N MET A 164 1.98 -11.69 -7.69
CA MET A 164 1.41 -10.90 -8.78
C MET A 164 1.72 -9.40 -8.63
N LEU A 165 1.70 -8.87 -7.40
CA LEU A 165 2.03 -7.48 -7.14
C LEU A 165 3.49 -7.17 -7.49
N ASN A 166 4.43 -8.00 -7.06
CA ASN A 166 5.84 -7.79 -7.37
C ASN A 166 6.14 -7.91 -8.87
N ALA A 167 5.40 -8.74 -9.61
CA ALA A 167 5.55 -8.85 -11.06
C ALA A 167 5.01 -7.64 -11.84
N ASN A 168 4.09 -6.85 -11.26
CA ASN A 168 3.35 -5.81 -11.99
C ASN A 168 3.47 -4.39 -11.40
N ALA A 169 4.16 -4.21 -10.27
CA ALA A 169 4.27 -2.93 -9.59
C ALA A 169 5.16 -1.94 -10.35
N LEU A 170 4.65 -0.72 -10.52
CA LEU A 170 5.41 0.45 -10.95
C LEU A 170 5.98 1.24 -9.78
N GLY A 171 5.33 1.14 -8.61
CA GLY A 171 5.76 1.80 -7.37
C GLY A 171 4.94 1.34 -6.18
N LYS A 172 5.44 1.63 -4.98
CA LYS A 172 4.80 1.29 -3.70
C LYS A 172 4.96 2.44 -2.72
N ALA A 173 3.95 2.65 -1.89
CA ALA A 173 3.99 3.56 -0.75
C ALA A 173 3.57 2.80 0.51
N GLN A 174 4.25 3.02 1.64
CA GLN A 174 3.98 2.27 2.88
C GLN A 174 3.76 3.21 4.07
N LEU A 175 2.72 2.88 4.85
CA LEU A 175 2.46 3.41 6.18
C LEU A 175 2.59 2.25 7.18
N THR A 176 3.20 2.49 8.33
CA THR A 176 3.36 1.45 9.37
C THR A 176 2.83 1.97 10.70
N GLY A 177 1.84 1.27 11.26
CA GLY A 177 1.42 1.42 12.65
C GLY A 177 2.04 0.33 13.52
N LEU A 178 2.01 0.53 14.84
CA LEU A 178 2.50 -0.44 15.82
C LEU A 178 1.37 -0.93 16.71
N TYR A 179 1.41 -2.17 17.19
CA TYR A 179 0.50 -2.59 18.26
C TYR A 179 1.13 -3.73 19.08
N GLY A 180 0.93 -3.68 20.40
CA GLY A 180 1.33 -4.70 21.36
C GLY A 180 0.27 -4.77 22.46
N ARG A 181 0.22 -5.89 23.20
CA ARG A 181 -0.73 -6.07 24.31
C ARG A 181 -0.15 -6.94 25.41
#